data_AF-K3XDH9-F1
#
_entry.id   AF-K3XDH9-F1
#
_cell.length_a   1.000
_cell.length_b   1.000
_cell.length_c   1.000
_cell.angle_alpha   90.00
_cell.angle_beta   90.00
_cell.angle_gamma   90.00
#
_symmetry.space_group_name_H-M   'P 1'
#
loop_
_entity.id
_entity.type
_entity.pdbx_description
1 polymer ?
#
loop_
_entity_poly.entity_id
_entity_poly.type
_entity_poly.pdbx_seq_one_letter_code
_entity_poly.pdbx_strand_id
1 'polypeptide(L)'
;MTLPGSLVAYCVVFFCVEYGYTAYNGNKGQFFGFEVYDGEATGADTCDPCTKAQDDYNHGVSVAGGSTDLIFNIVGYLFSWVVPFLVKKFGAKWVLIVSLVPQSLLMVMAFTKVVAIDVLIVVLTTMSQTIVFALLVPIVVHVFGTDAEIGMYVGALNSAQCFGQLLNFIIGAALVETSMGYKLPVFIGGVMSFAGVIIALLFLKIKMYTM
;
A
#
# COMPACT_ATOMS: atom_id res chain seq x y z
N MET A 1 -27.26 -14.06 3.13
CA MET A 1 -26.86 -13.08 4.15
C MET A 1 -26.13 -11.97 3.44
N THR A 2 -26.68 -10.76 3.40
CA THR A 2 -26.03 -9.59 2.79
C THR A 2 -25.10 -8.95 3.81
N LEU A 3 -23.84 -8.72 3.44
CA LEU A 3 -22.89 -8.01 4.29
C LEU A 3 -23.43 -6.59 4.56
N PRO A 4 -23.34 -6.06 5.81
CA PRO A 4 -23.71 -4.68 6.09
C PRO A 4 -22.93 -3.72 5.19
N GLY A 5 -23.60 -2.69 4.67
CA GLY A 5 -23.02 -1.80 3.66
C GLY A 5 -21.72 -1.11 4.08
N SER A 6 -21.53 -0.86 5.39
CA SER A 6 -20.27 -0.35 5.95
C SER A 6 -19.11 -1.34 5.83
N LEU A 7 -19.38 -2.64 5.98
CA LEU A 7 -18.37 -3.68 5.85
C LEU A 7 -18.03 -3.92 4.37
N VAL A 8 -19.03 -3.87 3.48
CA VAL A 8 -18.76 -3.91 2.02
C VAL A 8 -17.86 -2.74 1.61
N ALA A 9 -18.18 -1.53 2.05
CA ALA A 9 -17.34 -0.36 1.79
C ALA A 9 -15.92 -0.56 2.32
N TYR A 10 -15.76 -1.12 3.52
CA TYR A 10 -14.45 -1.45 4.07
C TYR A 10 -13.71 -2.52 3.24
N CYS A 11 -14.36 -3.60 2.82
CA CYS A 11 -13.78 -4.62 1.95
C CYS A 11 -13.23 -4.02 0.65
N VAL A 12 -14.01 -3.12 0.03
CA VAL A 12 -13.60 -2.46 -1.22
C VAL A 12 -12.41 -1.53 -0.99
N VAL A 13 -12.43 -0.77 0.10
CA VAL A 13 -11.27 0.07 0.49
C VAL A 13 -10.03 -0.80 0.74
N PHE A 14 -10.18 -1.90 1.46
CA PHE A 14 -9.12 -2.87 1.74
C PHE A 14 -8.52 -3.41 0.44
N PHE A 15 -9.37 -3.88 -0.47
CA PHE A 15 -8.96 -4.33 -1.80
C PHE A 15 -8.19 -3.26 -2.59
N CYS A 16 -8.69 -2.02 -2.63
CA CYS A 16 -8.04 -0.91 -3.33
C CYS A 16 -6.65 -0.59 -2.78
N VAL A 17 -6.52 -0.60 -1.45
CA VAL A 17 -5.27 -0.31 -0.73
C VAL A 17 -4.26 -1.43 -0.93
N GLU A 18 -4.68 -2.69 -0.82
CA GLU A 18 -3.81 -3.84 -0.98
C GLU A 18 -3.36 -4.03 -2.42
N TYR A 19 -4.24 -3.79 -3.39
CA TYR A 19 -3.86 -3.74 -4.80
C TYR A 19 -2.79 -2.66 -5.02
N GLY A 20 -3.02 -1.45 -4.50
CA GLY A 20 -2.11 -0.33 -4.70
C GLY A 20 -0.74 -0.54 -4.09
N TYR A 21 -0.70 -1.06 -2.86
CA TYR A 21 0.54 -1.39 -2.17
C TYR A 21 1.29 -2.52 -2.89
N THR A 22 0.58 -3.55 -3.36
CA THR A 22 1.20 -4.67 -4.09
C THR A 22 1.78 -4.23 -5.43
N ALA A 23 1.07 -3.36 -6.15
CA ALA A 23 1.54 -2.81 -7.42
C ALA A 23 2.88 -2.08 -7.26
N TYR A 24 3.02 -1.28 -6.20
CA TYR A 24 4.27 -0.63 -5.85
C TYR A 24 5.31 -1.65 -5.37
N ASN A 25 4.99 -2.44 -4.35
CA ASN A 25 5.96 -3.29 -3.67
C ASN A 25 6.55 -4.38 -4.59
N GLY A 26 5.76 -4.87 -5.55
CA GLY A 26 6.22 -5.83 -6.56
C GLY A 26 7.17 -5.23 -7.61
N ASN A 27 7.15 -3.91 -7.79
CA ASN A 27 7.92 -3.21 -8.84
C ASN A 27 8.96 -2.21 -8.29
N LYS A 28 9.04 -2.02 -6.97
CA LYS A 28 9.83 -0.95 -6.35
C LYS A 28 11.32 -1.01 -6.69
N GLY A 29 11.92 -2.20 -6.71
CA GLY A 29 13.35 -2.35 -6.98
C GLY A 29 13.69 -1.88 -8.39
N GLN A 30 12.89 -2.32 -9.36
CA GLN A 30 13.02 -1.98 -10.76
C GLN A 30 12.65 -0.50 -11.00
N PHE A 31 11.64 0.02 -10.32
CA PHE A 31 11.28 1.44 -10.39
C PHE A 31 12.46 2.32 -9.93
N PHE A 32 13.05 2.06 -8.76
CA PHE A 32 14.20 2.84 -8.30
C PHE A 32 15.43 2.63 -9.20
N GLY A 33 15.70 1.39 -9.62
CA GLY A 33 16.84 1.08 -10.49
C GLY A 33 16.76 1.75 -11.87
N PHE A 34 15.65 1.60 -12.59
CA PHE A 34 15.48 2.13 -13.94
C PHE A 34 15.01 3.59 -13.98
N GLU A 35 14.00 3.95 -13.18
CA GLU A 35 13.31 5.24 -13.36
C GLU A 35 13.89 6.37 -12.52
N VAL A 36 14.43 6.05 -11.34
CA VAL A 36 14.99 7.04 -10.41
C VAL A 36 16.48 7.24 -10.65
N TYR A 37 17.24 6.16 -10.80
CA TYR A 37 18.70 6.21 -10.97
C TYR A 37 19.17 6.04 -12.42
N ASP A 38 18.26 5.85 -13.40
CA ASP A 38 18.59 5.68 -14.83
C ASP A 38 19.61 4.52 -15.07
N GLY A 39 19.54 3.47 -14.24
CA GLY A 39 20.44 2.32 -14.29
C GLY A 39 20.07 1.26 -15.33
N GLU A 40 20.95 0.26 -15.48
CA GLU A 40 20.76 -0.87 -16.39
C GLU A 40 20.83 -2.20 -15.62
N ALA A 41 19.80 -3.03 -15.74
CA ALA A 41 19.75 -4.33 -15.06
C ALA A 41 20.59 -5.43 -15.74
N THR A 42 20.93 -5.28 -17.03
CA THR A 42 21.60 -6.32 -17.82
C THR A 42 22.95 -6.68 -17.20
N GLY A 43 23.07 -7.88 -16.63
CA GLY A 43 24.30 -8.35 -15.99
C GLY A 43 24.69 -7.61 -14.71
N ALA A 44 23.79 -6.81 -14.12
CA ALA A 44 24.05 -6.08 -12.89
C ALA A 44 24.18 -6.99 -11.65
N ASP A 45 23.63 -8.21 -11.73
CA ASP A 45 23.66 -9.23 -10.67
C ASP A 45 24.98 -10.03 -10.61
N THR A 46 25.76 -10.02 -11.69
CA THR A 46 26.92 -10.88 -11.90
C THR A 46 28.18 -10.11 -12.32
N CYS A 47 28.10 -8.79 -12.41
CA CYS A 47 29.21 -7.96 -12.86
C CYS A 47 30.36 -7.89 -11.86
N ASP A 48 31.58 -8.00 -12.37
CA ASP A 48 32.82 -7.70 -11.65
C ASP A 48 33.96 -7.41 -12.65
N PRO A 49 34.39 -6.15 -12.84
CA PRO A 49 33.83 -4.93 -12.26
C PRO A 49 32.53 -4.50 -12.96
N CYS A 50 31.62 -3.86 -12.21
CA CYS A 50 30.37 -3.32 -12.74
C CYS A 50 30.57 -2.02 -13.50
N THR A 51 29.74 -1.81 -14.52
CA THR A 51 29.60 -0.49 -15.16
C THR A 51 28.82 0.44 -14.25
N LYS A 52 29.01 1.76 -14.42
CA LYS A 52 28.28 2.76 -13.64
C LYS A 52 26.75 2.58 -13.73
N ALA A 53 26.22 2.22 -14.90
CA ALA A 53 24.79 2.00 -15.07
C ALA A 53 24.28 0.78 -14.28
N GLN A 54 25.08 -0.28 -14.18
CA GLN A 54 24.76 -1.46 -13.37
C GLN A 54 24.84 -1.15 -11.86
N ASP A 55 25.83 -0.36 -11.44
CA ASP A 55 25.95 0.11 -10.05
C ASP A 55 24.78 1.02 -9.67
N ASP A 56 24.37 1.93 -10.55
CA ASP A 56 23.22 2.83 -10.34
C ASP A 56 21.91 2.02 -10.19
N TYR A 57 21.75 0.94 -10.98
CA TYR A 57 20.63 0.00 -10.83
C TYR A 57 20.66 -0.72 -9.47
N ASN A 58 21.80 -1.32 -9.11
CA ASN A 58 21.98 -2.03 -7.84
C ASN A 58 21.79 -1.11 -6.63
N HIS A 59 22.24 0.15 -6.74
CA HIS A 59 22.03 1.17 -5.73
C HIS A 59 20.54 1.48 -5.58
N GLY A 60 19.81 1.65 -6.68
CA GLY A 60 18.35 1.84 -6.65
C GLY A 60 17.62 0.69 -5.95
N VAL A 61 17.96 -0.56 -6.29
CA VAL A 61 17.39 -1.76 -5.64
C VAL A 61 17.71 -1.79 -4.15
N SER A 62 18.95 -1.46 -3.76
CA SER A 62 19.38 -1.40 -2.36
C SER A 62 18.64 -0.33 -1.55
N VAL A 63 18.43 0.85 -2.15
CA VAL A 63 17.64 1.93 -1.52
C VAL A 63 16.18 1.49 -1.34
N ALA A 64 15.58 0.86 -2.36
CA ALA A 64 14.18 0.45 -2.33
C ALA A 64 13.91 -0.70 -1.36
N GLY A 65 14.71 -1.77 -1.38
CA GLY A 65 14.51 -2.98 -0.58
C GLY A 65 15.28 -3.05 0.74
N GLY A 66 16.29 -2.19 0.92
CA GLY A 66 17.12 -2.16 2.12
C GLY A 66 16.73 -1.05 3.08
N SER A 67 17.23 0.16 2.81
CA SER A 67 17.07 1.29 3.74
C SER A 67 15.62 1.76 3.85
N THR A 68 14.90 1.82 2.73
CA THR A 68 13.51 2.32 2.72
C THR A 68 12.58 1.36 3.45
N ASP A 69 12.72 0.05 3.22
CA ASP A 69 11.93 -0.97 3.92
C ASP A 69 12.19 -0.97 5.43
N LEU A 70 13.44 -0.75 5.85
CA LEU A 70 13.75 -0.64 7.28
C LEU A 70 13.00 0.54 7.92
N ILE A 71 13.05 1.72 7.29
CA ILE A 71 12.36 2.92 7.78
C ILE A 71 10.84 2.73 7.75
N PHE A 72 10.31 2.16 6.66
CA PHE A 72 8.89 1.84 6.50
C PHE A 72 8.38 0.98 7.66
N ASN A 73 9.13 -0.06 8.05
CA ASN A 73 8.75 -0.95 9.15
C ASN A 73 8.85 -0.25 10.51
N ILE A 74 9.89 0.55 10.75
CA ILE A 74 10.04 1.31 12.00
C ILE A 74 8.87 2.29 12.17
N VAL A 75 8.54 3.05 11.13
CA VAL A 75 7.45 4.03 11.17
C VAL A 75 6.09 3.32 11.32
N GLY A 76 5.87 2.21 10.62
CA GLY A 76 4.65 1.40 10.76
C GLY A 76 4.47 0.86 12.18
N TYR A 77 5.55 0.36 12.78
CA TYR A 77 5.54 -0.13 14.15
C TYR A 77 5.20 0.98 15.15
N LEU A 78 5.87 2.14 15.06
CA LEU A 78 5.57 3.29 15.92
C LEU A 78 4.14 3.79 15.71
N PHE A 79 3.68 3.84 14.47
CA PHE A 79 2.32 4.25 14.16
C PHE A 79 1.29 3.31 14.78
N SER A 80 1.52 1.98 14.74
CA SER A 80 0.62 0.97 15.32
C SER A 80 0.30 1.21 16.79
N TRP A 81 1.25 1.73 17.57
CA TRP A 81 1.06 2.06 18.99
C TRP A 81 0.19 3.29 19.20
N VAL A 82 0.21 4.22 18.23
CA VAL A 82 -0.52 5.49 18.28
C VAL A 82 -1.94 5.34 17.73
N VAL A 83 -2.21 4.33 16.89
CA VAL A 83 -3.53 4.08 16.30
C VAL A 83 -4.67 4.03 17.34
N PRO A 84 -4.59 3.27 18.46
CA PRO A 84 -5.65 3.24 19.48
C PRO A 84 -6.01 4.62 20.02
N PHE A 85 -5.01 5.46 20.27
CA PHE A 85 -5.21 6.81 20.76
C PHE A 85 -5.87 7.71 19.70
N LEU A 86 -5.42 7.62 18.45
CA LEU A 86 -6.00 8.39 17.34
C LEU A 86 -7.46 7.99 17.08
N VAL A 87 -7.76 6.70 17.06
CA VAL A 87 -9.12 6.19 16.86
C VAL A 87 -10.04 6.65 17.98
N LYS A 88 -9.56 6.66 19.23
CA LYS A 88 -10.33 7.18 20.36
C LYS A 88 -10.66 8.66 20.26
N LYS A 89 -9.71 9.48 19.77
CA LYS A 89 -9.86 10.94 19.70
C LYS A 89 -10.59 11.43 18.46
N PHE A 90 -10.32 10.84 17.30
CA PHE A 90 -10.79 11.31 15.99
C PHE A 90 -11.80 10.38 15.33
N GLY A 91 -11.95 9.16 15.84
CA GLY A 91 -12.81 8.12 15.27
C GLY A 91 -12.15 7.33 14.14
N ALA A 92 -12.48 6.04 14.05
CA ALA A 92 -11.84 5.11 13.11
C ALA A 92 -11.97 5.53 11.63
N LYS A 93 -13.12 6.11 11.24
CA LYS A 93 -13.35 6.58 9.87
C LYS A 93 -12.30 7.62 9.45
N TRP A 94 -12.09 8.65 10.27
CA TRP A 94 -11.21 9.76 9.90
C TRP A 94 -9.75 9.37 9.96
N VAL A 95 -9.37 8.57 10.97
CA VAL A 95 -8.00 8.02 11.06
C VAL A 95 -7.67 7.16 9.85
N LEU A 96 -8.60 6.30 9.42
CA LEU A 96 -8.45 5.53 8.19
C LEU A 96 -8.26 6.45 6.98
N ILE A 97 -9.20 7.36 6.70
CA ILE A 97 -9.15 8.23 5.52
C ILE A 97 -7.84 9.02 5.45
N VAL A 98 -7.44 9.68 6.55
CA VAL A 98 -6.20 10.48 6.59
C VAL A 98 -4.98 9.60 6.37
N SER A 99 -4.98 8.39 6.92
CA SER A 99 -3.86 7.45 6.76
C SER A 99 -3.78 6.86 5.35
N LEU A 100 -4.87 6.85 4.58
CA LEU A 100 -4.90 6.39 3.19
C LEU A 100 -4.38 7.44 2.18
N VAL A 101 -4.45 8.74 2.52
CA VAL A 101 -4.03 9.83 1.64
C VAL A 101 -2.57 9.68 1.19
N PRO A 102 -1.58 9.40 2.06
CA PRO A 102 -0.20 9.26 1.62
C PRO A 102 0.01 8.19 0.54
N GLN A 103 -0.73 7.08 0.59
CA GLN A 103 -0.60 6.04 -0.44
C GLN A 103 -1.14 6.48 -1.81
N SER A 104 -2.08 7.42 -1.86
CA SER A 104 -2.48 8.03 -3.14
C SER A 104 -1.36 8.86 -3.79
N LEU A 105 -0.36 9.30 -3.02
CA LEU A 105 0.81 10.03 -3.55
C LEU A 105 1.73 9.14 -4.39
N LEU A 106 1.52 7.83 -4.43
CA LEU A 106 2.19 6.95 -5.40
C LEU A 106 1.92 7.38 -6.85
N MET A 107 0.79 8.05 -7.13
CA MET A 107 0.53 8.65 -8.44
C MET A 107 1.56 9.73 -8.79
N VAL A 108 2.01 10.50 -7.80
CA VAL A 108 3.02 11.54 -7.96
C VAL A 108 4.40 10.90 -8.04
N MET A 109 4.66 9.91 -7.18
CA MET A 109 5.92 9.15 -7.15
C MET A 109 6.29 8.60 -8.53
N ALA A 110 5.30 8.11 -9.30
CA ALA A 110 5.54 7.56 -10.63
C ALA A 110 6.22 8.53 -11.63
N PHE A 111 6.20 9.83 -11.35
CA PHE A 111 6.79 10.87 -12.20
C PHE A 111 7.92 11.66 -11.53
N THR A 112 8.25 11.37 -10.28
CA THR A 112 9.39 11.98 -9.59
C THR A 112 10.64 11.12 -9.73
N LYS A 113 11.79 11.80 -9.83
CA LYS A 113 13.13 11.20 -9.77
C LYS A 113 13.88 11.58 -8.49
N VAL A 114 13.20 12.27 -7.58
CA VAL A 114 13.84 12.81 -6.37
C VAL A 114 13.73 11.76 -5.28
N VAL A 115 14.82 11.02 -5.07
CA VAL A 115 14.93 9.91 -4.11
C VAL A 115 14.33 10.26 -2.75
N ALA A 116 14.62 11.46 -2.21
CA ALA A 116 14.11 11.87 -0.91
C ALA A 116 12.57 11.99 -0.86
N ILE A 117 11.95 12.46 -1.96
CA ILE A 117 10.49 12.56 -2.07
C ILE A 117 9.89 11.16 -2.21
N ASP A 118 10.49 10.32 -3.06
CA ASP A 118 10.01 8.97 -3.32
C ASP A 118 10.07 8.11 -2.06
N VAL A 119 11.20 8.14 -1.34
CA VAL A 119 11.38 7.45 -0.06
C VAL A 119 10.39 7.96 0.98
N LEU A 120 10.16 9.28 1.07
CA LEU A 120 9.18 9.84 2.00
C LEU A 120 7.76 9.34 1.70
N ILE A 121 7.35 9.34 0.43
CA ILE A 121 6.03 8.84 0.01
C ILE A 121 5.89 7.37 0.41
N VAL A 122 6.87 6.54 0.07
CA VAL A 122 6.89 5.11 0.39
C VAL A 122 6.76 4.88 1.89
N VAL A 123 7.59 5.55 2.70
CA VAL A 123 7.55 5.41 4.16
C VAL A 123 6.18 5.79 4.70
N LEU A 124 5.56 6.86 4.20
CA LEU A 124 4.22 7.26 4.65
C LEU A 124 3.12 6.27 4.26
N THR A 125 3.30 5.45 3.21
CA THR A 125 2.32 4.40 2.85
C THR A 125 2.17 3.33 3.93
N THR A 126 3.14 3.20 4.84
CA THR A 126 3.05 2.32 6.01
C THR A 126 1.86 2.66 6.90
N MET A 127 1.43 3.93 6.92
CA MET A 127 0.27 4.37 7.69
C MET A 127 -1.01 3.72 7.16
N SER A 128 -1.18 3.69 5.83
CA SER A 128 -2.30 3.01 5.17
C SER A 128 -2.31 1.53 5.51
N GLN A 129 -1.17 0.86 5.33
CA GLN A 129 -1.02 -0.57 5.60
C GLN A 129 -1.35 -0.89 7.06
N THR A 130 -0.73 -0.17 7.98
CA THR A 130 -0.93 -0.38 9.42
C THR A 130 -2.39 -0.16 9.83
N ILE A 131 -3.05 0.90 9.35
CA ILE A 131 -4.43 1.20 9.78
C ILE A 131 -5.43 0.18 9.24
N VAL A 132 -5.24 -0.32 8.02
CA VAL A 132 -6.19 -1.26 7.40
C VAL A 132 -6.11 -2.64 8.04
N PHE A 133 -4.93 -3.06 8.50
CA PHE A 133 -4.81 -4.29 9.28
C PHE A 133 -5.29 -4.11 10.72
N ALA A 134 -4.95 -2.97 11.35
CA ALA A 134 -5.34 -2.69 12.74
C ALA A 134 -6.86 -2.60 12.91
N LEU A 135 -7.59 -2.05 11.94
CA LEU A 135 -9.04 -1.88 12.00
C LEU A 135 -9.83 -3.11 11.53
N LEU A 136 -9.17 -4.12 10.95
CA LEU A 136 -9.85 -5.28 10.37
C LEU A 136 -10.73 -6.01 11.39
N VAL A 137 -10.16 -6.40 12.53
CA VAL A 137 -10.90 -7.11 13.59
C VAL A 137 -11.87 -6.17 14.34
N PRO A 138 -11.47 -4.97 14.79
CA PRO A 138 -12.39 -4.06 15.48
C PRO A 138 -13.63 -3.69 14.68
N ILE A 139 -13.52 -3.48 13.36
CA ILE A 139 -14.68 -3.17 12.51
C ILE A 139 -15.64 -4.36 12.43
N VAL A 140 -15.12 -5.58 12.28
CA VAL A 140 -15.95 -6.80 12.26
C VAL A 140 -16.70 -6.96 13.58
N VAL A 141 -16.02 -6.81 14.71
CA VAL A 141 -16.61 -6.88 16.05
C VAL A 141 -17.66 -5.78 16.25
N HIS A 142 -17.38 -4.55 15.81
CA HIS A 142 -18.31 -3.44 15.92
C HIS A 142 -19.60 -3.65 15.11
N VAL A 143 -19.52 -4.31 13.96
CA VAL A 143 -20.66 -4.53 13.06
C VAL A 143 -21.50 -5.74 13.46
N PHE A 144 -20.88 -6.84 13.90
CA PHE A 144 -21.58 -8.11 14.18
C PHE A 144 -21.69 -8.46 15.66
N GLY A 145 -21.04 -7.72 16.56
CA GLY A 145 -20.97 -8.04 17.98
C GLY A 145 -19.96 -9.15 18.29
N THR A 146 -19.78 -9.44 19.59
CA THR A 146 -18.82 -10.45 20.08
C THR A 146 -19.26 -11.89 19.88
N ASP A 147 -20.55 -12.11 19.61
CA ASP A 147 -21.17 -13.43 19.52
C ASP A 147 -21.16 -14.01 18.09
N ALA A 148 -20.66 -13.26 17.11
CA ALA A 148 -20.56 -13.69 15.73
C ALA A 148 -19.26 -14.48 15.47
N GLU A 149 -19.26 -15.31 14.42
CA GLU A 149 -18.07 -16.02 13.94
C GLU A 149 -17.06 -15.06 13.29
N ILE A 150 -16.40 -14.24 14.11
CA ILE A 150 -15.43 -13.21 13.69
C ILE A 150 -14.41 -13.78 12.71
N GLY A 151 -13.94 -15.00 12.94
CA GLY A 151 -12.97 -15.69 12.09
C GLY A 151 -13.44 -15.87 10.63
N MET A 152 -14.73 -16.11 10.40
CA MET A 152 -15.27 -16.26 9.04
C MET A 152 -15.22 -14.94 8.26
N TYR A 153 -15.61 -13.84 8.90
CA TYR A 153 -15.60 -12.50 8.28
C TYR A 153 -14.19 -11.98 8.06
N VAL A 154 -13.28 -12.22 9.02
CA VAL A 154 -11.85 -11.94 8.88
C VAL A 154 -11.26 -12.74 7.71
N GLY A 155 -11.62 -14.02 7.58
CA GLY A 155 -11.21 -14.87 6.45
C GLY A 155 -11.70 -14.35 5.09
N ALA A 156 -12.95 -13.89 5.02
CA ALA A 156 -13.50 -13.28 3.80
C ALA A 156 -12.79 -11.95 3.43
N LEU A 157 -12.48 -11.12 4.42
CA LEU A 157 -11.70 -9.89 4.23
C LEU A 157 -10.29 -10.18 3.71
N ASN A 158 -9.62 -11.18 4.31
CA ASN A 158 -8.29 -11.60 3.87
C ASN A 158 -8.32 -12.18 2.44
N SER A 159 -9.40 -12.86 2.06
CA SER A 159 -9.60 -13.35 0.69
C SER A 159 -9.73 -12.19 -0.31
N ALA A 160 -10.37 -11.08 0.07
CA ALA A 160 -10.41 -9.87 -0.77
C ALA A 160 -9.01 -9.26 -0.97
N GLN A 161 -8.17 -9.26 0.06
CA GLN A 161 -6.75 -8.88 -0.06
C GLN A 161 -6.00 -9.80 -1.03
N CYS A 162 -6.04 -11.12 -0.80
CA CYS A 162 -5.34 -12.08 -1.66
C CYS A 162 -5.81 -11.96 -3.11
N PHE A 163 -7.09 -11.66 -3.34
CA PHE A 163 -7.63 -11.40 -4.66
C PHE A 163 -7.04 -10.12 -5.29
N GLY A 164 -6.89 -9.04 -4.53
CA GLY A 164 -6.21 -7.82 -4.99
C GLY A 164 -4.76 -8.08 -5.39
N GLN A 165 -4.03 -8.85 -4.58
CA GLN A 165 -2.65 -9.25 -4.87
C GLN A 165 -2.57 -10.11 -6.14
N LEU A 166 -3.43 -11.12 -6.26
CA LEU A 166 -3.50 -11.99 -7.44
C LEU A 166 -3.81 -11.19 -8.71
N LEU A 167 -4.78 -10.28 -8.66
CA LEU A 167 -5.14 -9.43 -9.79
C LEU A 167 -3.96 -8.55 -10.20
N ASN A 168 -3.21 -8.03 -9.23
CA ASN A 168 -2.01 -7.26 -9.51
C ASN A 168 -0.93 -8.10 -10.21
N PHE A 169 -0.68 -9.33 -9.78
CA PHE A 169 0.28 -10.20 -10.45
C PHE A 169 -0.11 -10.54 -11.89
N ILE A 170 -1.40 -10.80 -12.15
CA ILE A 170 -1.90 -11.12 -13.49
C ILE A 170 -1.73 -9.93 -14.43
N ILE A 171 -2.07 -8.72 -13.97
CA ILE A 171 -2.05 -7.51 -14.81
C ILE A 171 -0.64 -6.90 -14.87
N GLY A 172 0.14 -7.04 -13.81
CA GLY A 172 1.44 -6.38 -13.61
C GLY A 172 2.46 -6.69 -14.70
N ALA A 173 2.56 -7.96 -15.13
CA ALA A 173 3.46 -8.35 -16.20
C ALA A 173 3.17 -7.61 -17.52
N ALA A 174 1.89 -7.46 -17.88
CA ALA A 174 1.49 -6.75 -19.09
C ALA A 174 1.66 -5.23 -18.98
N LEU A 175 1.58 -4.66 -17.77
CA LEU A 175 1.75 -3.22 -17.56
C LEU A 175 3.19 -2.76 -17.75
N VAL A 176 4.16 -3.59 -17.33
CA VAL A 176 5.58 -3.26 -17.44
C VAL A 176 6.09 -3.29 -18.89
N GLU A 177 5.45 -4.07 -19.76
CA GLU A 177 5.79 -4.10 -21.20
C GLU A 177 5.33 -2.85 -21.99
N THR A 178 4.55 -1.97 -21.36
CA THR A 178 4.11 -0.72 -21.99
C THR A 178 5.23 0.31 -22.08
N SER A 179 5.03 1.37 -22.87
CA SER A 179 6.00 2.48 -22.99
C SER A 179 6.27 3.25 -21.70
N MET A 180 5.44 3.09 -20.66
CA MET A 180 5.64 3.68 -19.34
C MET A 180 6.43 2.77 -18.38
N GLY A 181 6.76 1.54 -18.78
CA GLY A 181 7.60 0.64 -18.01
C GLY A 181 7.12 0.45 -16.57
N TYR A 182 8.05 0.54 -15.63
CA TYR A 182 7.79 0.35 -14.19
C TYR A 182 7.08 1.54 -13.54
N LYS A 183 6.92 2.68 -14.24
CA LYS A 183 6.09 3.80 -13.74
C LYS A 183 4.61 3.45 -13.74
N LEU A 184 4.14 2.67 -14.72
CA LEU A 184 2.72 2.40 -14.90
C LEU A 184 2.10 1.58 -13.76
N PRO A 185 2.71 0.48 -13.28
CA PRO A 185 2.22 -0.23 -12.10
C PRO A 185 2.16 0.67 -10.86
N VAL A 186 3.18 1.50 -10.61
CA VAL A 186 3.22 2.42 -9.46
C VAL A 186 2.09 3.46 -9.56
N PHE A 187 1.90 4.04 -10.75
CA PHE A 187 0.84 5.00 -11.00
C PHE A 187 -0.56 4.40 -10.80
N ILE A 188 -0.84 3.24 -11.39
CA ILE A 188 -2.12 2.54 -11.24
C ILE A 188 -2.34 2.18 -9.77
N GLY A 189 -1.28 1.77 -9.06
CA GLY A 189 -1.37 1.50 -7.63
C GLY A 189 -1.78 2.74 -6.82
N GLY A 190 -1.25 3.91 -7.17
CA GLY A 190 -1.69 5.19 -6.62
C GLY A 190 -3.15 5.53 -6.95
N VAL A 191 -3.59 5.32 -8.20
CA VAL A 191 -4.98 5.55 -8.63
C VAL A 191 -5.95 4.67 -7.86
N MET A 192 -5.63 3.39 -7.70
CA MET A 192 -6.45 2.45 -6.92
C MET A 192 -6.51 2.87 -5.44
N SER A 193 -5.40 3.31 -4.87
CA SER A 193 -5.35 3.83 -3.49
C SER A 193 -6.19 5.10 -3.33
N PHE A 194 -6.16 6.00 -4.32
CA PHE A 194 -6.99 7.20 -4.36
C PHE A 194 -8.49 6.88 -4.47
N ALA A 195 -8.86 5.90 -5.30
CA ALA A 195 -10.22 5.39 -5.35
C ALA A 195 -10.66 4.86 -3.97
N GLY A 196 -9.76 4.16 -3.27
CA GLY A 196 -9.96 3.74 -1.88
C GLY A 196 -10.26 4.92 -0.94
N VAL A 197 -9.52 6.03 -1.05
CA VAL A 197 -9.79 7.27 -0.28
C VAL A 197 -11.18 7.83 -0.57
N ILE A 198 -11.56 7.93 -1.84
CA ILE A 198 -12.88 8.44 -2.26
C ILE A 198 -14.01 7.54 -1.73
N ILE A 199 -13.85 6.23 -1.87
CA ILE A 199 -14.84 5.26 -1.39
C ILE A 199 -14.97 5.32 0.13
N ALA A 200 -13.86 5.44 0.85
CA ALA A 200 -13.85 5.61 2.30
C ALA A 200 -14.55 6.91 2.72
N LEU A 201 -14.33 8.01 2.02
CA LEU A 201 -14.99 9.29 2.29
C LEU A 201 -16.51 9.21 2.13
N LEU A 202 -16.97 8.66 0.99
CA LEU A 202 -18.39 8.67 0.59
C LEU A 202 -19.23 7.55 1.23
N PHE A 203 -18.70 6.32 1.28
CA PHE A 203 -19.47 5.13 1.63
C PHE A 203 -19.18 4.57 3.02
N LEU A 204 -18.01 4.86 3.60
CA LEU A 204 -17.70 4.39 4.94
C LEU A 204 -18.46 5.23 5.97
N LYS A 205 -19.46 4.61 6.60
CA LYS A 205 -20.25 5.20 7.70
C LYS A 205 -19.99 4.45 9.00
N ILE A 206 -18.76 4.54 9.51
CA ILE A 206 -18.34 3.91 10.77
C ILE A 206 -18.18 5.00 11.85
N LYS A 207 -18.86 4.83 12.99
CA LYS A 207 -18.71 5.67 14.19
C LYS A 207 -18.13 4.85 15.33
N MET A 208 -16.86 4.51 15.22
CA MET A 208 -16.13 3.74 16.22
C MET A 208 -15.08 4.62 16.90
N TYR A 209 -15.19 4.78 18.21
CA TYR A 209 -14.30 5.58 19.07
C TYR A 209 -13.55 4.72 20.11
N THR A 210 -13.69 3.40 20.02
CA THR A 210 -12.98 2.42 20.85
C THR A 210 -12.65 1.23 19.96
N MET A 211 -11.39 0.78 20.00
CA MET A 211 -10.95 -0.46 19.36
C MET A 211 -10.90 -1.59 20.36
#